data_AF-A0A816J433-F1
#
_entry.id   AF-A0A816J433-F1
#
_cell.length_a   1.000
_cell.length_b   1.000
_cell.length_c   1.000
_cell.angle_alpha   90.00
_cell.angle_beta   90.00
_cell.angle_gamma   90.00
#
_symmetry.space_group_name_H-M   'P 1'
#
loop_
_entity.id
_entity.type
_entity.pdbx_description
1 polymer ?
#
loop_
_entity_poly.entity_id
_entity_poly.type
_entity_poly.pdbx_seq_one_letter_code
_entity_poly.pdbx_strand_id
1 'polypeptide(L)'
;SEFGRVVDLVKREYRLKRQDWLNGSVDIAVAEAEVDENNPAPGIGAVDQEKIEILINKVVSLEKKVKYLEDLLNIRGETVKANGQNAQYEIGDTDVLQTYIDAKRQQIAKIIVF
;
A
#
# COMPACT_ATOMS: atom_id res chain seq x y z
N SER A 1 35.59 6.43 -27.54
CA SER A 1 36.71 6.89 -26.69
C SER A 1 36.59 6.23 -25.33
N GLU A 2 37.68 5.73 -24.75
CA GLU A 2 37.68 5.12 -23.41
C GLU A 2 37.10 6.05 -22.35
N PHE A 3 37.40 7.35 -22.45
CA PHE A 3 36.84 8.38 -21.58
C PHE A 3 35.30 8.40 -21.60
N GLY A 4 34.69 8.22 -22.78
CA GLY A 4 33.23 8.16 -22.90
C GLY A 4 32.62 6.95 -22.20
N ARG A 5 33.30 5.79 -22.28
CA ARG A 5 32.85 4.55 -21.61
C ARG A 5 32.91 4.67 -20.09
N VAL A 6 33.96 5.30 -19.56
CA VAL A 6 34.09 5.58 -18.12
C VAL A 6 32.99 6.54 -17.65
N VAL A 7 32.69 7.60 -18.42
CA VAL A 7 31.59 8.52 -18.10
C VAL A 7 30.24 7.79 -18.06
N ASP A 8 30.00 6.87 -18.99
CA ASP A 8 28.75 6.11 -19.04
C ASP A 8 28.64 5.10 -17.90
N LEU A 9 29.74 4.48 -17.46
CA LEU A 9 29.78 3.67 -16.24
C LEU A 9 29.40 4.47 -15.00
N VAL A 10 29.94 5.69 -14.86
CA VAL A 10 29.61 6.59 -13.74
C VAL A 10 28.14 6.99 -13.75
N LYS A 11 27.56 7.25 -14.93
CA LYS A 11 26.11 7.55 -15.07
C LYS A 11 25.23 6.36 -14.70
N ARG A 12 25.72 5.13 -14.90
CA ARG A 12 25.06 3.89 -14.48
C ARG A 12 25.37 3.51 -13.03
N GLU A 13 25.81 4.49 -12.23
CA GLU A 13 26.13 4.36 -10.81
C GLU A 13 27.25 3.36 -10.48
N TYR A 14 28.12 3.06 -11.43
CA TYR A 14 29.27 2.20 -11.17
C TYR A 14 30.20 2.83 -10.12
N ARG A 15 30.46 2.09 -9.05
CA ARG A 15 31.41 2.48 -8.01
C ARG A 15 32.72 1.73 -8.20
N LEU A 16 33.80 2.47 -8.45
CA LEU A 16 35.15 1.91 -8.49
C LEU A 16 35.43 1.11 -7.21
N LYS A 17 35.95 -0.11 -7.38
CA LYS A 17 36.36 -0.93 -6.24
C LYS A 17 37.68 -0.40 -5.69
N ARG A 18 37.89 -0.61 -4.37
CA ARG A 18 39.14 -0.21 -3.69
C ARG A 18 40.38 -0.80 -4.37
N GLN A 19 40.28 -2.00 -4.91
CA GLN A 19 41.41 -2.66 -5.57
C GLN A 19 41.82 -1.94 -6.86
N ASP A 20 40.85 -1.47 -7.65
CA ASP A 20 41.12 -0.73 -8.89
C ASP A 20 41.71 0.66 -8.61
N TRP A 21 41.30 1.27 -7.49
CA TRP A 21 41.90 2.51 -7.00
C TRP A 21 43.37 2.30 -6.61
N LEU A 22 43.69 1.18 -5.94
CA LEU A 22 45.07 0.83 -5.58
C LEU A 22 45.94 0.51 -6.81
N ASN A 23 45.33 -0.07 -7.84
CA ASN A 23 46.02 -0.44 -9.08
C ASN A 23 46.12 0.74 -10.07
N GLY A 24 45.43 1.86 -9.81
CA GLY A 24 45.39 3.03 -10.69
C GLY A 24 44.75 2.76 -12.06
N SER A 25 44.07 1.63 -12.22
CA SER A 25 43.53 1.15 -13.49
C SER A 25 42.27 0.35 -13.24
N VAL A 26 41.26 0.54 -14.10
CA VAL A 26 39.99 -0.18 -14.10
C VAL A 26 39.92 -1.00 -15.38
N ASP A 27 39.60 -2.28 -15.28
CA ASP A 27 39.23 -3.06 -16.45
C ASP A 27 37.79 -2.71 -16.85
N ILE A 28 37.66 -1.94 -17.94
CA ILE A 28 36.38 -1.43 -18.42
C ILE A 28 35.44 -2.59 -18.82
N ALA A 29 35.98 -3.71 -19.34
CA ALA A 29 35.15 -4.84 -19.74
C ALA A 29 34.53 -5.54 -18.53
N VAL A 30 35.30 -5.64 -17.43
CA VAL A 30 34.81 -6.16 -16.15
C VAL A 30 33.78 -5.19 -15.54
N ALA A 31 34.07 -3.90 -15.54
CA ALA A 31 33.16 -2.88 -15.01
C ALA A 31 31.83 -2.83 -15.78
N GLU A 32 31.85 -2.93 -17.11
CA GLU A 32 30.62 -2.99 -17.93
C GLU A 32 29.80 -4.25 -17.65
N ALA A 33 30.45 -5.42 -17.53
CA ALA A 33 29.78 -6.66 -17.19
C ALA A 33 29.14 -6.63 -15.79
N GLU A 34 29.83 -6.05 -14.80
CA GLU A 34 29.31 -5.86 -13.45
C GLU A 34 28.10 -4.92 -13.43
N VAL A 35 28.12 -3.85 -14.22
CA VAL A 35 26.98 -2.93 -14.34
C VAL A 35 25.80 -3.59 -15.04
N ASP A 36 26.03 -4.36 -16.10
CA ASP A 36 24.97 -5.08 -16.81
C ASP A 36 24.38 -6.22 -15.97
N GLU A 37 25.18 -6.89 -15.11
CA GLU A 37 24.70 -7.87 -14.13
C GLU A 37 23.87 -7.22 -13.02
N ASN A 38 24.26 -6.02 -12.56
CA ASN A 38 23.54 -5.25 -11.54
C ASN A 38 22.39 -4.38 -12.08
N ASN A 39 22.20 -4.35 -13.39
CA ASN A 39 21.09 -3.67 -14.04
C ASN A 39 20.09 -4.73 -14.54
N PRO A 40 19.25 -5.29 -13.66
CA PRO A 40 18.23 -6.23 -14.09
C PRO A 40 17.33 -5.54 -15.12
N ALA A 41 16.89 -6.30 -16.12
CA ALA A 41 15.95 -5.86 -17.15
C ALA A 41 14.82 -5.00 -16.54
N PRO A 42 14.25 -4.02 -17.28
CA PRO A 42 13.28 -3.07 -16.74
C PRO A 42 12.03 -3.81 -16.27
N GLY A 43 12.01 -4.14 -14.99
CA GLY A 43 11.09 -5.10 -14.43
C GLY A 43 11.28 -5.16 -12.92
N ILE A 44 10.80 -4.12 -12.24
CA ILE A 44 10.60 -4.03 -10.78
C ILE A 44 11.93 -4.06 -10.02
N GLY A 45 12.45 -2.87 -9.67
CA GLY A 45 13.65 -2.77 -8.82
C GLY A 45 13.42 -3.37 -7.43
N ALA A 46 14.49 -3.68 -6.69
CA ALA A 46 14.42 -4.29 -5.35
C ALA A 46 13.49 -3.52 -4.37
N VAL A 47 13.39 -2.19 -4.52
CA VAL A 47 12.48 -1.33 -3.74
C VAL A 47 11.01 -1.62 -4.05
N ASP A 48 10.68 -1.93 -5.30
CA ASP A 48 9.32 -2.23 -5.71
C ASP A 48 8.92 -3.65 -5.29
N GLN A 49 9.87 -4.59 -5.23
CA GLN A 49 9.66 -5.92 -4.65
C GLN A 49 9.26 -5.84 -3.16
N GLU A 50 9.98 -5.04 -2.36
CA GLU A 50 9.68 -4.83 -0.94
C GLU A 50 8.30 -4.17 -0.73
N LYS A 51 7.97 -3.16 -1.54
CA LYS A 51 6.63 -2.53 -1.52
C LYS A 51 5.52 -3.54 -1.85
N ILE A 52 5.74 -4.41 -2.83
CA ILE A 52 4.79 -5.46 -3.20
C ILE A 52 4.57 -6.43 -2.03
N GLU A 53 5.64 -6.87 -1.37
CA GLU A 53 5.54 -7.78 -0.24
C GLU A 53 4.79 -7.16 0.96
N ILE A 54 5.06 -5.89 1.26
CA ILE A 54 4.32 -5.14 2.30
C ILE A 54 2.82 -5.06 1.95
N LEU A 55 2.48 -4.79 0.69
CA LEU A 55 1.10 -4.71 0.24
C LEU A 55 0.39 -6.06 0.34
N ILE A 56 1.05 -7.17 -0.06
CA ILE A 56 0.52 -8.53 0.06
C ILE A 56 0.17 -8.84 1.53
N ASN A 57 1.09 -8.55 2.45
CA ASN A 57 0.87 -8.80 3.88
C ASN A 57 -0.33 -7.98 4.44
N LYS A 58 -0.51 -6.75 3.97
CA LYS A 58 -1.68 -5.93 4.33
C LYS A 58 -2.98 -6.51 3.80
N VAL A 59 -3.01 -6.97 2.54
CA VAL A 59 -4.19 -7.61 1.94
C VAL A 59 -4.60 -8.85 2.74
N VAL A 60 -3.66 -9.75 3.05
CA VAL A 60 -3.93 -10.95 3.86
C VAL A 60 -4.46 -10.60 5.25
N SER A 61 -3.95 -9.53 5.88
CA SER A 61 -4.47 -9.05 7.16
C SER A 61 -5.91 -8.54 7.06
N LEU A 62 -6.22 -7.80 5.98
CA LEU A 62 -7.56 -7.29 5.74
C LEU A 62 -8.57 -8.41 5.46
N GLU A 63 -8.20 -9.41 4.65
CA GLU A 63 -9.05 -10.58 4.38
C GLU A 63 -9.46 -11.30 5.67
N LYS A 64 -8.51 -11.48 6.62
CA LYS A 64 -8.82 -12.07 7.93
C LYS A 64 -9.81 -11.22 8.74
N LYS A 65 -9.67 -9.89 8.70
CA LYS A 65 -10.59 -8.98 9.40
C LYS A 65 -11.98 -8.96 8.76
N VAL A 66 -12.05 -9.00 7.43
CA VAL A 66 -13.33 -9.09 6.70
C VAL A 66 -14.07 -10.36 7.09
N LYS A 67 -13.38 -11.52 7.06
CA LYS A 67 -13.98 -12.79 7.47
C LYS A 67 -14.52 -12.77 8.90
N TYR A 68 -13.76 -12.21 9.84
CA TYR A 68 -14.22 -12.06 11.22
C TYR A 68 -15.49 -11.21 11.34
N LEU A 69 -15.58 -10.11 10.58
CA LEU A 69 -16.76 -9.25 10.56
C LEU A 69 -17.98 -9.94 9.92
N GLU A 70 -17.76 -10.72 8.85
CA GLU A 70 -18.82 -11.53 8.22
C GLU A 70 -19.37 -12.57 9.21
N ASP A 71 -18.52 -13.26 9.95
CA ASP A 71 -18.93 -14.21 10.99
C ASP A 71 -19.77 -13.53 12.09
N LEU A 72 -19.36 -12.34 12.54
CA LEU A 72 -20.13 -11.56 13.52
C LEU A 72 -21.50 -11.12 12.98
N LEU A 73 -21.56 -10.69 11.72
CA LEU A 73 -22.82 -10.29 11.09
C LEU A 73 -23.77 -11.49 10.91
N ASN A 74 -23.25 -12.67 10.58
CA ASN A 74 -24.04 -13.90 10.50
C ASN A 74 -24.63 -14.26 11.86
N ILE A 75 -23.84 -14.20 12.94
CA ILE A 75 -24.32 -14.42 14.31
C ILE A 75 -25.41 -13.40 14.68
N ARG A 76 -25.23 -12.13 14.32
CA ARG A 76 -26.24 -11.08 14.56
C ARG A 76 -27.53 -11.34 13.77
N GLY A 77 -27.43 -11.79 12.52
CA GLY A 77 -28.58 -12.15 11.69
C GLY A 77 -29.36 -13.34 12.25
N GLU A 78 -28.67 -14.35 12.77
CA GLU A 78 -29.29 -15.52 13.41
C GLU A 78 -29.95 -15.17 14.74
N THR A 79 -29.30 -14.39 15.60
CA THR A 79 -29.87 -13.94 16.88
C THR A 79 -31.09 -13.02 16.70
N VAL A 80 -31.10 -12.15 15.69
CA VAL A 80 -32.28 -11.33 15.37
C VAL A 80 -33.45 -12.19 14.87
N LYS A 81 -33.18 -13.23 14.07
CA LYS A 81 -34.22 -14.19 13.65
C LYS A 81 -34.76 -15.02 14.82
N ALA A 82 -33.89 -15.42 15.76
CA ALA A 82 -34.27 -16.16 16.96
C ALA A 82 -35.07 -15.32 17.97
N ASN A 83 -34.81 -14.01 18.05
CA ASN A 83 -35.47 -13.09 18.98
C ASN A 83 -36.69 -12.36 18.38
N GLY A 84 -37.21 -12.80 17.23
CA GLY A 84 -38.37 -12.23 16.53
C GLY A 84 -39.71 -12.30 17.27
N GLN A 85 -39.73 -12.51 18.59
CA GLN A 85 -40.92 -12.40 19.43
C GLN A 85 -40.80 -11.48 20.65
N ASN A 86 -39.65 -10.85 20.96
CA ASN A 86 -39.59 -9.89 22.08
C ASN A 86 -38.44 -8.89 21.92
N ALA A 87 -38.67 -7.77 21.25
CA ALA A 87 -37.91 -6.55 21.45
C ALA A 87 -38.73 -5.36 20.92
N GLN A 88 -39.64 -4.86 21.75
CA GLN A 88 -40.09 -3.48 21.65
C GLN A 88 -38.89 -2.62 22.04
N TYR A 89 -38.00 -2.35 21.06
CA TYR A 89 -36.90 -1.40 21.23
C TYR A 89 -37.56 -0.04 21.46
N GLU A 90 -37.26 0.59 22.59
CA GLU A 90 -37.82 1.89 22.95
C GLU A 90 -37.59 2.89 21.82
N ILE A 91 -38.68 3.51 21.39
CA ILE A 91 -38.77 4.47 20.27
C ILE A 91 -37.79 5.66 20.42
N GLY A 92 -37.20 5.87 21.60
CA GLY A 92 -36.34 7.01 21.93
C GLY A 92 -35.01 7.11 21.17
N ASP A 93 -34.34 5.99 20.85
CA ASP A 93 -33.03 6.05 20.18
C ASP A 93 -33.14 6.38 18.68
N THR A 94 -34.27 6.04 18.07
CA THR A 94 -34.55 6.32 16.66
C THR A 94 -34.77 7.82 16.45
N ASP A 95 -35.44 8.48 17.40
CA ASP A 95 -35.71 9.93 17.36
C ASP A 95 -34.42 10.76 17.49
N VAL A 96 -33.45 10.32 18.30
CA VAL A 96 -32.16 11.00 18.46
C VAL A 96 -31.33 10.93 17.17
N LEU A 97 -31.26 9.76 16.53
CA LEU A 97 -30.55 9.58 15.27
C LEU A 97 -31.19 10.39 14.14
N GLN A 98 -32.52 10.41 14.08
CA GLN A 98 -33.25 11.18 13.07
C GLN A 98 -33.02 12.69 13.24
N THR A 99 -33.06 13.18 14.49
CA THR A 99 -32.75 14.58 14.82
C THR A 99 -31.33 14.97 14.41
N TYR A 100 -30.35 14.08 14.62
CA TYR A 100 -28.97 14.32 14.20
C TYR A 100 -28.83 14.38 12.67
N ILE A 101 -29.49 13.48 11.94
CA ILE A 101 -29.49 13.45 10.48
C ILE A 101 -30.10 14.74 9.91
N ASP A 102 -31.21 15.20 10.46
CA ASP A 102 -31.90 16.41 9.99
C ASP A 102 -31.09 17.68 10.26
N ALA A 103 -30.41 17.76 11.42
CA ALA A 103 -29.48 18.84 11.71
C ALA A 103 -28.30 18.88 10.72
N LYS A 104 -27.76 17.72 10.32
CA LYS A 104 -26.68 17.65 9.32
C LYS A 104 -27.15 18.04 7.92
N ARG A 105 -28.35 17.63 7.50
CA ARG A 105 -28.94 18.04 6.23
C ARG A 105 -29.12 19.56 6.14
N GLN A 106 -29.58 20.20 7.21
CA GLN A 106 -29.70 21.66 7.24
C GLN A 106 -28.34 22.38 7.16
N GLN A 107 -27.30 21.84 7.81
CA GLN A 107 -25.94 22.41 7.70
C GLN A 107 -25.42 22.32 6.26
N ILE A 108 -25.63 21.19 5.58
CA ILE A 108 -25.23 21.00 4.18
C ILE A 108 -26.03 21.94 3.26
N ALA A 109 -27.33 22.08 3.48
CA ALA A 109 -28.18 22.98 2.70
C ALA A 109 -27.73 24.45 2.82
N LYS A 110 -27.25 24.89 3.99
CA LYS A 110 -26.69 26.24 4.17
C LYS A 110 -25.36 26.46 3.45
N ILE A 111 -24.59 25.40 3.18
CA ILE A 111 -23.30 25.48 2.49
C ILE A 111 -23.48 25.52 0.97
N ILE A 112 -24.54 24.90 0.45
CA ILE A 112 -24.79 24.78 -1.01
C ILE A 112 -25.43 26.06 -1.60
N VAL A 113 -25.97 26.96 -0.77
CA VAL A 113 -26.54 28.24 -1.23
C VAL A 113 -25.46 29.34 -1.16
N PHE A 114 -24.48 29.28 -2.07
CA PHE A 114 -23.62 30.41 -2.47
C PHE A 114 -23.23 30.27 -3.95
#